data_AF-A0AAJ6NX05-F1
#
_entry.id   AF-A0AAJ6NX05-F1
#
_cell.length_a   1.000
_cell.length_b   1.000
_cell.length_c   1.000
_cell.angle_alpha   90.00
_cell.angle_beta   90.00
_cell.angle_gamma   90.00
#
_symmetry.space_group_name_H-M   'P 1'
#
loop_
_entity.id
_entity.type
_entity.pdbx_description
1 polymer ?
#
loop_
_entity_poly.entity_id
_entity_poly.type
_entity_poly.pdbx_seq_one_letter_code
_entity_poly.pdbx_strand_id
1 'polypeptide(L)' 'MKAEEYPFVQELITDKQGQILKVVLEFEEYQRLLDAIEDEGLYQAMQAVKDETPLSINEALKDIYRYFP' A
#
# COMPACT_ATOMS: atom_id res chain seq x y z
N MET A 1 -11.44 -1.45 22.35
CA MET A 1 -10.62 -2.08 21.30
C MET A 1 -9.44 -2.71 22.00
N LYS A 2 -9.24 -4.02 21.83
CA LYS A 2 -8.18 -4.78 22.49
C LYS A 2 -7.13 -5.19 21.47
N ALA A 3 -5.87 -5.31 21.87
CA ALA A 3 -4.79 -5.76 20.97
C ALA A 3 -5.08 -7.14 20.35
N GLU A 4 -5.81 -7.99 21.07
CA GLU A 4 -6.30 -9.31 20.64
C GLU A 4 -7.14 -9.28 19.35
N GLU A 5 -7.72 -8.13 19.00
CA GLU A 5 -8.52 -7.94 17.78
C GLU A 5 -7.65 -7.70 16.53
N TYR A 6 -6.33 -7.57 16.71
CA TYR A 6 -5.37 -7.25 15.65
C TYR A 6 -4.23 -8.28 15.63
N PRO A 7 -4.23 -9.22 14.68
CA PRO A 7 -3.36 -10.41 14.73
C PRO A 7 -1.86 -10.13 14.67
N PHE A 8 -1.46 -8.93 14.24
CA PHE A 8 -0.07 -8.48 14.11
C PHE A 8 0.36 -7.47 15.20
N VAL A 9 -0.55 -7.10 16.11
CA VAL A 9 -0.27 -6.10 17.15
C VAL A 9 0.22 -6.76 18.42
N GLN A 10 1.42 -6.35 18.84
CA GLN A 10 2.01 -6.79 20.09
C GLN A 10 1.49 -5.98 21.28
N GLU A 11 1.40 -4.66 21.12
CA GLU A 11 0.92 -3.75 22.17
C GLU A 11 0.22 -2.53 21.57
N LEU A 12 -0.82 -2.05 22.28
CA LEU A 12 -1.48 -0.77 22.01
C LEU A 12 -1.19 0.19 23.15
N ILE A 13 -0.55 1.33 22.84
CA ILE A 13 -0.30 2.39 23.81
C ILE A 13 -1.43 3.40 23.67
N THR A 14 -2.16 3.63 24.76
CA THR A 14 -3.36 4.49 24.79
C THR A 14 -3.19 5.72 25.68
N ASP A 15 -4.00 6.76 25.43
CA ASP A 15 -4.15 7.88 26.35
C ASP A 15 -5.03 7.52 27.57
N LYS A 16 -5.24 8.48 28.48
CA LYS A 16 -6.04 8.26 29.70
C LYS A 16 -7.53 8.02 29.41
N GLN A 17 -7.99 8.33 28.20
CA GLN A 17 -9.35 8.13 27.71
C GLN A 17 -9.49 6.81 26.94
N GLY A 18 -8.38 6.07 26.74
CA GLY A 18 -8.35 4.82 25.99
C GLY A 18 -8.21 4.99 24.48
N GLN A 19 -7.89 6.19 23.99
CA GLN A 19 -7.61 6.40 22.56
C GLN A 19 -6.21 5.89 22.21
N ILE A 20 -6.09 5.16 21.11
CA ILE A 20 -4.80 4.60 20.64
C ILE A 20 -3.90 5.75 20.17
N LEU A 21 -2.72 5.86 20.78
CA LEU A 21 -1.69 6.83 20.40
C LEU A 21 -0.56 6.16 19.61
N LYS A 22 -0.24 4.91 19.94
CA LYS A 22 0.81 4.14 19.26
C LYS A 22 0.42 2.67 19.18
N VAL A 23 0.92 2.01 18.14
CA VAL A 23 0.83 0.58 17.92
C VAL A 23 2.25 0.02 17.89
N VAL A 24 2.51 -1.01 18.69
CA VAL A 24 3.78 -1.74 18.68
C VAL A 24 3.57 -3.01 17.89
N LEU A 25 4.44 -3.22 16.92
CA LEU A 25 4.45 -4.34 15.98
C LEU A 25 5.85 -4.93 15.97
N GLU A 26 5.95 -6.22 15.71
CA GLU A 26 7.24 -6.82 15.33
C GLU A 26 7.68 -6.27 13.97
N PHE A 27 9.00 -6.15 13.77
CA PHE A 27 9.54 -5.56 12.56
C PHE A 27 9.11 -6.31 11.28
N GLU A 28 9.10 -7.65 11.34
CA GLU A 28 8.66 -8.49 10.22
C GLU A 28 7.19 -8.26 9.86
N GLU A 29 6.32 -8.06 10.85
CA GLU A 29 4.90 -7.78 10.62
C GLU A 29 4.69 -6.38 10.06
N TYR A 30 5.52 -5.41 10.46
CA TYR A 30 5.54 -4.08 9.84
C TYR A 30 5.96 -4.15 8.36
N GLN A 31 6.97 -4.95 8.01
CA GLN A 31 7.37 -5.13 6.62
C GLN A 31 6.24 -5.74 5.78
N ARG A 32 5.60 -6.81 6.28
CA ARG A 32 4.45 -7.43 5.60
C ARG A 32 3.29 -6.45 5.41
N LEU A 33 3.05 -5.56 6.37
CA LEU A 33 2.04 -4.52 6.24
C LEU A 33 2.37 -3.54 5.11
N LEU A 34 3.64 -3.14 4.98
CA LEU A 34 4.09 -2.28 3.88
C LEU A 34 3.92 -2.97 2.53
N ASP A 35 4.35 -4.23 2.42
CA ASP A 35 4.22 -5.02 1.19
C ASP A 35 2.74 -5.14 0.76
N ALA A 36 1.84 -5.43 1.71
CA ALA A 36 0.41 -5.52 1.43
C ALA A 36 -0.20 -4.19 0.96
N ILE A 37 0.27 -3.05 1.49
CA ILE A 37 -0.18 -1.73 1.06
C ILE A 37 0.35 -1.41 -0.35
N GLU A 38 1.60 -1.78 -0.65
CA GLU A 38 2.19 -1.61 -1.98
C GLU A 38 1.45 -2.46 -3.03
N ASP A 39 1.21 -3.73 -2.74
CA ASP A 39 0.49 -4.66 -3.62
C ASP A 39 -0.94 -4.17 -3.90
N GLU A 40 -1.66 -3.71 -2.88
CA GLU A 40 -3.01 -3.13 -3.06
C GLU A 40 -2.96 -1.86 -3.92
N GLY A 41 -1.97 -0.99 -3.70
CA GLY A 41 -1.76 0.20 -4.52
C GLY A 41 -1.50 -0.12 -5.99
N LEU A 42 -0.64 -1.12 -6.24
CA LEU A 42 -0.34 -1.61 -7.58
C LEU A 42 -1.60 -2.23 -8.22
N TYR A 43 -2.32 -3.06 -7.48
CA TYR A 43 -3.57 -3.66 -7.94
C TYR A 43 -4.58 -2.60 -8.36
N GLN A 44 -4.80 -1.57 -7.54
CA GLN A 44 -5.71 -0.47 -7.88
C GLN A 44 -5.26 0.29 -9.13
N ALA A 45 -3.95 0.56 -9.26
CA ALA A 45 -3.40 1.21 -10.45
C ALA A 45 -3.65 0.38 -11.72
N MET A 46 -3.42 -0.94 -11.66
CA MET A 46 -3.71 -1.85 -12.77
C MET A 46 -5.20 -1.88 -13.11
N GLN A 47 -6.08 -1.89 -12.11
CA GLN A 47 -7.53 -1.90 -12.31
C GLN A 47 -8.04 -0.59 -12.92
N ALA A 48 -7.43 0.54 -12.59
CA ALA A 48 -7.80 1.85 -13.15
C ALA A 48 -7.54 1.94 -14.67
N VAL A 49 -6.53 1.22 -15.17
CA VAL A 49 -6.13 1.22 -16.59
C VAL A 49 -6.52 -0.05 -17.34
N LYS A 50 -7.26 -0.97 -16.70
CA LYS A 50 -7.52 -2.32 -17.24
C LYS A 50 -8.19 -2.35 -18.62
N ASP A 51 -8.97 -1.32 -18.95
CA ASP A 51 -9.74 -1.20 -20.19
C ASP A 51 -9.04 -0.27 -21.21
N GLU A 52 -7.86 0.25 -20.89
CA GLU A 52 -7.07 1.06 -21.83
C GLU A 52 -6.53 0.20 -22.97
N THR A 53 -6.26 0.83 -24.12
CA THR A 53 -5.69 0.13 -25.28
C THR A 53 -4.21 -0.16 -25.01
N PRO A 54 -3.76 -1.42 -24.99
CA PRO A 54 -2.36 -1.74 -24.79
C PRO A 54 -1.51 -1.22 -25.95
N LEU A 55 -0.36 -0.63 -25.62
CA LEU A 55 0.62 -0.17 -26.59
C LEU A 55 1.72 -1.21 -26.82
N SER A 56 2.21 -1.31 -28.05
CA SER A 56 3.51 -1.92 -28.30
C SER A 56 4.63 -1.07 -27.73
N ILE A 57 5.81 -1.67 -27.52
CA ILE A 57 7.00 -0.97 -27.02
C ILE A 57 7.32 0.28 -27.86
N ASN A 58 7.22 0.18 -29.20
CA ASN A 58 7.51 1.31 -30.09
C ASN A 58 6.50 2.46 -29.94
N GLU A 59 5.22 2.15 -29.72
CA GLU A 59 4.17 3.14 -29.48
C GLU A 59 4.35 3.81 -28.12
N ALA A 60 4.62 3.03 -27.07
CA ALA A 60 4.89 3.56 -25.74
C ALA A 60 6.13 4.48 -25.72
N LEU A 61 7.22 4.11 -26.39
CA LEU A 61 8.42 4.95 -26.50
C LEU A 61 8.12 6.27 -27.22
N LYS A 62 7.35 6.22 -28.33
CA LYS A 62 6.96 7.42 -29.07
C LYS A 62 6.13 8.37 -28.21
N ASP A 63 5.23 7.84 -27.40
CA ASP A 63 4.41 8.63 -26.48
C ASP A 63 5.26 9.23 -25.35
N ILE A 64 6.18 8.47 -24.75
CA ILE A 64 7.10 8.99 -23.72
C ILE A 64 7.92 10.18 -24.25
N TYR A 65 8.56 10.05 -25.42
CA TYR A 65 9.35 11.15 -26.01
C TYR A 65 8.50 12.35 -26.46
N ARG A 66 7.21 12.16 -26.68
CA ARG A 66 6.28 13.24 -27.00
C ARG A 66 5.96 14.09 -25.77
N TYR A 67 5.86 13.48 -24.59
CA TYR A 67 5.50 14.16 -23.34
C TYR A 67 6.72 14.62 -22.53
N PHE A 68 7.90 14.02 -22.75
CA PHE A 68 9.16 14.36 -22.10
C PHE A 68 10.28 14.53 -23.14
N PRO A 69 10.36 15.70 -23.81
CA PRO A 69 11.34 15.95 -24.86
C PRO A 69 12.78 16.12 -24.35
#